data_AF-A0A8J2NUU7-F1
#
_entry.id   AF-A0A8J2NUU7-F1
#
_cell.length_a   1.000
_cell.length_b   1.000
_cell.length_c   1.000
_cell.angle_alpha   90.00
_cell.angle_beta   90.00
_cell.angle_gamma   90.00
#
_symmetry.space_group_name_H-M   'P 1'
#
loop_
_entity.id
_entity.type
_entity.pdbx_description
1 polymer ?
#
loop_
_entity_poly.entity_id
_entity_poly.type
_entity_poly.pdbx_seq_one_letter_code
_entity_poly.pdbx_strand_id
1 'polypeptide(L)'
;MREVLQAPLFDKELKTLKAFVYISTAYSNSGRLKIDEVVYPNHISPHTALMLCSEMPTDLLNSIVPQLLADNKLPYTFSKHLAEILVKESSGDIPVCIIRPSV
;
A
#
# COMPACT_ATOMS: atom_id res chain seq x y z
N MET A 1 1.50 -2.52 -9.21
CA MET A 1 2.32 -2.18 -8.02
C MET A 1 3.07 -0.86 -8.21
N ARG A 2 3.78 -0.68 -9.34
CA ARG A 2 4.52 0.57 -9.63
C ARG A 2 3.65 1.84 -9.65
N GLU A 3 2.47 1.83 -10.26
CA GLU A 3 1.65 3.06 -10.42
C GLU A 3 1.05 3.62 -9.13
N VAL A 4 0.67 2.76 -8.17
CA VAL A 4 0.01 3.21 -6.92
C VAL A 4 1.01 3.80 -5.92
N LEU A 5 2.26 3.36 -5.99
CA LEU A 5 3.29 3.70 -5.00
C LEU A 5 4.26 4.80 -5.50
N GLN A 6 4.23 5.17 -6.79
CA GLN A 6 5.12 6.17 -7.39
C GLN A 6 4.52 7.59 -7.49
N ALA A 7 3.23 7.76 -7.18
CA ALA A 7 2.65 9.10 -7.14
C ALA A 7 3.16 9.84 -5.88
N PRO A 8 3.65 11.09 -5.99
CA PRO A 8 3.82 11.94 -4.82
C PRO A 8 2.43 12.23 -4.27
N LEU A 9 1.95 11.37 -3.36
CA LEU A 9 0.58 11.38 -2.86
C LEU A 9 0.20 12.74 -2.26
N PHE A 10 1.19 13.46 -1.72
CA PHE A 10 1.00 14.72 -1.01
C PHE A 10 2.16 15.67 -1.34
N ASP A 11 2.23 16.15 -2.58
CA ASP A 11 3.18 17.19 -2.94
C ASP A 11 2.78 18.55 -2.30
N LYS A 12 3.78 19.32 -1.84
CA LYS A 12 3.58 20.63 -1.19
C LYS A 12 2.96 21.67 -2.14
N GLU A 13 2.91 21.38 -3.43
CA GLU A 13 2.29 22.22 -4.45
C GLU A 13 0.76 22.11 -4.48
N LEU A 14 0.17 21.06 -3.88
CA LEU A 14 -1.29 20.89 -3.75
C LEU A 14 -1.87 21.76 -2.62
N LYS A 15 -1.58 23.07 -2.65
CA LYS A 15 -1.91 24.05 -1.60
C LYS A 15 -3.40 24.18 -1.27
N THR A 16 -4.28 23.67 -2.15
CA THR A 16 -5.74 23.72 -1.98
C THR A 16 -6.36 22.39 -1.61
N LEU A 17 -5.58 21.31 -1.46
CA LEU A 17 -6.10 19.99 -1.12
C LEU A 17 -6.72 19.99 0.28
N LYS A 18 -8.02 19.70 0.35
CA LYS A 18 -8.79 19.72 1.61
C LYS A 18 -8.83 18.38 2.33
N ALA A 19 -8.83 17.30 1.56
CA ALA A 19 -8.81 15.93 2.06
C ALA A 19 -8.37 15.00 0.93
N PHE A 20 -7.90 13.82 1.30
CA PHE A 20 -7.58 12.74 0.37
C PHE A 20 -8.32 11.46 0.76
N VAL A 21 -8.95 10.82 -0.22
CA VAL A 21 -9.69 9.57 -0.01
C VAL A 21 -9.02 8.47 -0.80
N TYR A 22 -8.45 7.49 -0.09
CA TYR A 22 -7.86 6.31 -0.68
C TYR A 22 -8.87 5.16 -0.72
N ILE A 23 -9.13 4.64 -1.91
CA ILE A 23 -9.97 3.44 -2.08
C ILE A 23 -9.09 2.20 -2.06
N SER A 24 -9.14 1.47 -0.95
CA SER A 24 -8.48 0.18 -0.76
C SER A 24 -9.44 -0.97 -1.11
N THR A 25 -9.45 -2.04 -0.32
CA THR A 25 -10.31 -3.22 -0.48
C THR A 25 -10.48 -3.91 0.87
N ALA A 26 -11.63 -4.54 1.12
CA ALA A 26 -11.87 -5.36 2.31
C ALA A 26 -10.87 -6.52 2.44
N TYR A 27 -10.23 -6.94 1.33
CA TYR A 27 -9.29 -8.04 1.31
C TYR A 27 -7.83 -7.65 1.63
N SER A 28 -7.52 -6.38 1.88
CA SER A 28 -6.15 -5.89 2.10
C SER A 28 -5.48 -6.52 3.32
N ASN A 29 -6.28 -7.04 4.25
CA ASN A 29 -5.83 -7.72 5.46
C ASN A 29 -6.40 -9.15 5.59
N SER A 30 -6.68 -9.80 4.45
CA SER A 30 -7.38 -11.10 4.38
C SER A 30 -6.66 -12.30 5.00
N GLY A 31 -5.39 -12.15 5.41
CA GLY A 31 -4.67 -13.14 6.22
C GLY A 31 -5.07 -13.16 7.70
N ARG A 32 -5.84 -12.16 8.17
CA ARG A 32 -6.27 -12.03 9.57
C ARG A 32 -7.69 -12.56 9.76
N LEU A 33 -7.92 -13.23 10.89
CA LEU A 33 -9.25 -13.71 11.30
C LEU A 33 -10.17 -12.59 11.80
N LYS A 34 -9.58 -11.56 12.40
CA LYS A 34 -10.28 -10.36 12.88
C LYS A 34 -9.60 -9.13 12.32
N ILE A 35 -10.41 -8.21 11.80
CA ILE A 35 -9.96 -6.97 11.16
C ILE A 35 -10.67 -5.81 11.86
N ASP A 36 -9.89 -4.87 12.35
CA ASP A 36 -10.31 -3.60 12.95
C ASP A 36 -10.01 -2.45 11.96
N GLU A 37 -10.66 -1.30 12.14
CA GLU A 37 -10.45 -0.10 11.30
C GLU A 37 -9.15 0.63 11.65
N VAL A 38 -8.03 -0.05 11.36
CA VAL A 38 -6.66 0.46 11.55
C VAL A 38 -5.81 0.17 10.32
N VAL A 39 -4.73 0.91 10.15
CA VAL A 39 -3.70 0.56 9.16
C VAL A 39 -2.72 -0.39 9.82
N TYR A 40 -2.71 -1.64 9.35
CA TYR A 40 -1.84 -2.68 9.87
C TYR A 40 -0.42 -2.56 9.30
N PRO A 41 0.63 -2.80 10.12
CA PRO A 41 1.99 -2.88 9.60
C PRO A 41 2.15 -4.10 8.68
N ASN A 42 3.17 -4.03 7.84
CA ASN A 42 3.60 -5.14 6.99
C ASN A 42 5.06 -5.49 7.32
N HIS A 43 5.47 -6.73 7.05
CA HIS A 43 6.85 -7.19 7.28
C HIS A 43 7.86 -6.48 6.37
N ILE A 44 7.41 -5.96 5.22
CA ILE A 44 8.19 -5.12 4.33
C ILE A 44 7.59 -3.71 4.25
N SER A 45 8.44 -2.69 4.28
CA SER A 45 7.99 -1.31 4.11
C SER A 45 7.58 -1.03 2.65
N PRO A 46 6.64 -0.11 2.39
CA PRO A 46 6.28 0.28 1.03
C PRO A 46 7.48 0.80 0.22
N HIS A 47 8.39 1.53 0.87
CA HIS A 47 9.62 2.05 0.27
C HIS A 47 10.58 0.93 -0.16
N THR A 48 10.76 -0.10 0.67
CA THR A 48 11.58 -1.27 0.31
C THR A 48 10.95 -2.01 -0.86
N ALA A 49 9.63 -2.25 -0.83
CA ALA A 49 8.93 -2.92 -1.93
C ALA A 49 9.06 -2.14 -3.26
N LEU A 50 8.97 -0.81 -3.20
CA LEU A 50 9.21 0.09 -4.33
C LEU A 50 10.63 -0.02 -4.89
N MET A 51 11.63 0.00 -4.01
CA MET A 51 13.03 -0.15 -4.40
C MET A 51 13.26 -1.49 -5.10
N LEU A 52 12.81 -2.59 -4.50
CA LEU A 52 12.93 -3.93 -5.11
C LEU A 52 12.26 -3.98 -6.49
N CYS A 53 11.06 -3.41 -6.60
CA CYS A 53 10.33 -3.32 -7.86
C CYS A 53 10.99 -2.42 -8.91
N SER A 54 11.88 -1.49 -8.52
CA SER A 54 12.50 -0.52 -9.42
C SER A 54 13.92 -0.94 -9.83
N GLU A 55 14.67 -1.56 -8.93
CA GLU A 55 16.09 -1.85 -9.10
C GLU A 55 16.37 -3.32 -9.44
N MET A 56 15.51 -4.26 -9.03
CA MET A 56 15.78 -5.68 -9.29
C MET A 56 15.39 -6.10 -10.71
N PRO A 57 16.18 -7.00 -11.34
CA PRO A 57 15.78 -7.69 -12.55
C PRO A 57 14.47 -8.46 -12.35
N THR A 58 13.59 -8.43 -13.34
CA THR A 58 12.25 -9.04 -13.29
C THR A 58 12.28 -10.52 -12.89
N ASP A 59 13.21 -11.31 -13.42
CA ASP A 59 13.30 -12.74 -13.13
C ASP A 59 13.65 -13.01 -11.65
N LEU A 60 14.56 -12.20 -11.10
CA LEU A 60 14.93 -12.29 -9.69
C LEU A 60 13.79 -11.79 -8.81
N LEU A 61 13.12 -10.69 -9.17
CA LEU A 61 11.94 -10.21 -8.47
C LEU A 61 10.85 -11.28 -8.41
N ASN A 62 10.54 -11.91 -9.54
CA ASN A 62 9.55 -13.00 -9.62
C ASN A 62 9.91 -14.18 -8.71
N SER A 63 11.20 -14.49 -8.54
CA SER A 63 11.65 -15.55 -7.64
C SER A 63 11.42 -15.25 -6.16
N ILE A 64 11.37 -13.97 -5.76
CA ILE A 64 11.16 -13.54 -4.37
C ILE A 64 9.72 -13.12 -4.07
N VAL A 65 8.87 -12.93 -5.10
CA VAL A 65 7.45 -12.58 -4.93
C VAL A 65 6.73 -13.46 -3.90
N PRO A 66 6.87 -14.80 -3.89
CA PRO A 66 6.21 -15.63 -2.89
C PRO A 66 6.58 -15.27 -1.45
N GLN A 67 7.84 -14.87 -1.21
CA GLN A 67 8.30 -14.45 0.12
C GLN A 67 7.77 -13.06 0.47
N LEU A 68 7.67 -12.16 -0.51
CA LEU A 68 7.14 -10.81 -0.33
C LEU A 68 5.63 -10.79 -0.02
N LEU A 69 4.86 -11.71 -0.60
CA LEU A 69 3.42 -11.76 -0.33
C LEU A 69 3.14 -12.18 1.12
N ALA A 70 3.99 -13.01 1.72
CA ALA A 70 3.79 -13.60 3.04
C ALA A 70 2.35 -14.13 3.20
N ASP A 71 1.57 -13.54 4.10
CA ASP A 71 0.18 -13.94 4.39
C ASP A 71 -0.85 -13.44 3.36
N ASN A 72 -0.43 -12.63 2.39
CA ASN A 72 -1.33 -12.13 1.34
C ASN A 72 -1.62 -13.22 0.32
N LYS A 73 -2.90 -13.54 0.16
CA LYS A 73 -3.34 -14.53 -0.82
C LYS A 73 -3.05 -14.11 -2.26
N LEU A 74 -3.03 -12.80 -2.55
CA LEU A 74 -2.90 -12.27 -3.91
C LEU A 74 -1.98 -11.03 -3.97
N PRO A 75 -1.24 -10.84 -5.07
CA PRO A 75 -0.44 -9.62 -5.29
C PRO A 75 -1.23 -8.32 -5.23
N TYR A 76 -2.50 -8.34 -5.65
CA TYR A 76 -3.39 -7.18 -5.55
C TYR A 76 -3.65 -6.78 -4.09
N THR A 77 -3.97 -7.73 -3.21
CA THR A 77 -4.24 -7.43 -1.78
C THR A 77 -2.99 -6.91 -1.10
N PHE A 78 -1.83 -7.48 -1.41
CA PHE A 78 -0.53 -7.00 -0.96
C PHE A 78 -0.27 -5.55 -1.38
N SER A 79 -0.53 -5.22 -2.66
CA SER A 79 -0.33 -3.86 -3.15
C SER A 79 -1.25 -2.84 -2.46
N LYS A 80 -2.50 -3.22 -2.15
CA LYS A 80 -3.45 -2.38 -1.40
C LYS A 80 -2.99 -2.21 0.05
N HIS A 81 -2.52 -3.27 0.69
CA HIS A 81 -1.97 -3.19 2.05
C HIS A 81 -0.79 -2.22 2.13
N LEU A 82 0.20 -2.35 1.25
CA LEU A 82 1.35 -1.45 1.23
C LEU A 82 0.95 0.01 0.92
N ALA A 83 -0.02 0.21 0.05
CA ALA A 83 -0.52 1.55 -0.25
C ALA A 83 -1.24 2.19 0.95
N GLU A 84 -2.00 1.44 1.76
CA GLU A 84 -2.59 1.95 3.01
C GLU A 84 -1.52 2.46 3.98
N ILE A 85 -0.40 1.73 4.09
CA ILE A 85 0.74 2.12 4.92
C ILE A 85 1.36 3.41 4.37
N LEU A 86 1.66 3.45 3.07
CA LEU A 86 2.27 4.62 2.43
C LEU A 86 1.39 5.87 2.55
N VAL A 87 0.08 5.73 2.40
CA VAL A 87 -0.89 6.82 2.58
C VAL A 87 -0.85 7.36 4.01
N LYS A 88 -0.79 6.47 5.02
CA LYS A 88 -0.67 6.86 6.43
C LYS A 88 0.67 7.53 6.73
N GLU A 89 1.76 7.05 6.17
CA GLU A 89 3.11 7.62 6.35
C GLU A 89 3.24 8.99 5.69
N SER A 90 2.59 9.17 4.53
CA SER A 90 2.74 10.36 3.71
C SER A 90 1.71 11.46 4.00
N SER A 91 0.66 11.18 4.79
CA SER A 91 -0.48 12.10 4.96
C SER A 91 -0.09 13.45 5.58
N GLY A 92 0.93 13.49 6.43
CA GLY A 92 1.31 14.70 7.18
C GLY A 92 0.09 15.32 7.87
N ASP A 93 -0.16 16.60 7.61
CA ASP A 93 -1.31 17.36 8.14
C ASP A 93 -2.58 17.27 7.27
N ILE A 94 -2.55 16.55 6.15
CA ILE A 94 -3.69 16.46 5.23
C ILE A 94 -4.70 15.43 5.79
N PRO A 95 -5.99 15.79 5.93
CA PRO A 95 -7.01 14.85 6.32
C PRO A 95 -7.12 13.69 5.32
N VAL A 96 -7.00 12.46 5.81
CA VAL A 96 -7.03 11.24 4.99
C VAL A 96 -8.14 10.31 5.45
N CYS A 97 -8.85 9.73 4.48
CA CYS A 97 -9.79 8.63 4.70
C CYS A 97 -9.37 7.43 3.84
N ILE A 98 -9.32 6.23 4.45
CA ILE A 98 -9.12 4.96 3.74
C ILE A 98 -10.45 4.23 3.75
N ILE A 99 -10.98 3.92 2.56
CA ILE A 99 -12.23 3.18 2.41
C ILE A 99 -11.91 1.78 1.88
N ARG A 100 -12.44 0.74 2.52
CA ARG A 100 -12.22 -0.67 2.15
C ARG A 100 -13.53 -1.29 1.63
N PRO A 101 -13.90 -1.07 0.36
CA PRO A 101 -15.10 -1.69 -0.20
C PRO A 101 -14.95 -3.21 -0.26
N SER A 102 -16.06 -3.94 -0.04
CA SER A 102 -16.19 -5.32 -0.47
C SER A 102 -16.68 -5.34 -1.92
N VAL A 103 -15.92 -5.99 -2.79
CA VAL A 103 -16.30 -6.32 -4.18
C VAL A 103 -16.60 -7.80 -4.28
#